data_AF-A0A1S8L867-F1
#
_entry.id   AF-A0A1S8L867-F1
#
_cell.length_a   1.000
_cell.length_b   1.000
_cell.length_c   1.000
_cell.angle_alpha   90.00
_cell.angle_beta   90.00
_cell.angle_gamma   90.00
#
_symmetry.space_group_name_H-M   'P 1'
#
loop_
_entity.id
_entity.type
_entity.pdbx_description
1 polymer ?
#
loop_
_entity_poly.entity_id
_entity_poly.type
_entity_poly.pdbx_seq_one_letter_code
_entity_poly.pdbx_strand_id
1 'polypeptide(L)'
;MNIYNVVEILKSEGYNKKLMVDEGELKEKMSYPEDEYYKIKKNKDKWCFCCIRNERKKEIKILGEYNTEEEACLYFLLNRLEAYYLDKYILLAKRKNNLTASKDVLNEKDLELALNKIGIGESYISYINKKYNSIYIFEDGDGWHTEYIDNLGNEYLKTIGQTKTRTISIAFIQIYSLYLIDKVISDCIEKGYLQKTLSVEYILYFLGSK
;
A
#
# COMPACT_ATOMS: atom_id res chain seq x y z
N MET A 1 11.37 2.99 13.90
CA MET A 1 10.48 1.79 14.01
C MET A 1 11.29 0.51 14.22
N ASN A 2 10.80 -0.45 15.04
CA ASN A 2 11.42 -1.76 15.27
C ASN A 2 10.40 -2.91 15.08
N ILE A 3 10.84 -4.17 15.19
CA ILE A 3 9.98 -5.35 14.97
C ILE A 3 8.74 -5.40 15.88
N TYR A 4 8.84 -4.90 17.12
CA TYR A 4 7.72 -4.91 18.07
C TYR A 4 6.68 -3.86 17.70
N ASN A 5 7.12 -2.67 17.26
CA ASN A 5 6.23 -1.63 16.76
C ASN A 5 5.41 -2.16 15.55
N VAL A 6 6.06 -2.88 14.62
CA VAL A 6 5.37 -3.49 13.47
C VAL A 6 4.27 -4.46 13.91
N VAL A 7 4.55 -5.30 14.90
CA VAL A 7 3.56 -6.24 15.45
C VAL A 7 2.37 -5.50 16.05
N GLU A 8 2.63 -4.42 16.78
CA GLU A 8 1.57 -3.61 17.39
C GLU A 8 0.71 -2.91 16.35
N ILE A 9 1.32 -2.27 15.35
CA ILE A 9 0.63 -1.58 14.26
C ILE A 9 -0.25 -2.57 13.48
N LEU A 10 0.31 -3.72 13.06
CA LEU A 10 -0.47 -4.72 12.33
C LEU A 10 -1.63 -5.25 13.18
N LYS A 11 -1.44 -5.44 14.49
CA LYS A 11 -2.54 -5.84 15.39
C LYS A 11 -3.61 -4.77 15.52
N SER A 12 -3.25 -3.49 15.67
CA SER A 12 -4.23 -2.40 15.78
C SER A 12 -5.05 -2.22 14.51
N GLU A 13 -4.44 -2.48 13.34
CA GLU A 13 -5.13 -2.49 12.06
C GLU A 13 -6.02 -3.74 11.85
N GLY A 14 -5.97 -4.69 12.79
CA GLY A 14 -6.73 -5.94 12.74
C GLY A 14 -6.19 -6.94 11.71
N TYR A 15 -4.89 -6.86 11.40
CA TYR A 15 -4.21 -7.78 10.48
C TYR A 15 -4.49 -9.23 10.89
N ASN A 16 -4.93 -10.03 9.91
CA ASN A 16 -5.57 -11.32 10.18
C ASN A 16 -4.58 -12.50 10.36
N LYS A 17 -3.29 -12.32 10.04
CA LYS A 17 -2.29 -13.36 10.27
C LYS A 17 -1.62 -13.19 11.64
N LYS A 18 -1.39 -14.31 12.33
CA LYS A 18 -0.63 -14.31 13.59
C LYS A 18 0.84 -13.99 13.30
N LEU A 19 1.41 -13.06 14.06
CA LEU A 19 2.83 -12.72 14.00
C LEU A 19 3.59 -13.38 15.15
N MET A 20 4.84 -13.76 14.90
CA MET A 20 5.77 -14.31 15.87
C MET A 20 7.09 -13.55 15.81
N VAL A 21 7.63 -13.23 16.98
CA VAL A 21 8.94 -12.61 17.15
C VAL A 21 9.83 -13.59 17.91
N ASP A 22 11.01 -13.88 17.37
CA ASP A 22 11.97 -14.80 17.97
C ASP A 22 13.39 -14.44 17.49
N GLU A 23 14.38 -14.39 18.39
CA GLU A 23 15.81 -14.17 18.07
C GLU A 23 16.12 -13.07 17.03
N GLY A 24 15.44 -11.91 17.08
CA GLY A 24 15.68 -10.83 16.09
C GLY A 24 15.09 -11.11 14.70
N GLU A 25 14.12 -12.02 14.62
CA GLU A 25 13.28 -12.30 13.47
C GLU A 25 11.82 -11.95 13.81
N LEU A 26 11.13 -11.32 12.87
CA LEU A 26 9.68 -11.19 12.84
C LEU A 26 9.16 -12.02 11.66
N LYS A 27 8.22 -12.93 11.92
CA LYS A 27 7.59 -13.74 10.87
C LYS A 27 6.07 -13.84 11.05
N GLU A 28 5.38 -13.95 9.93
CA GLU A 28 4.03 -14.51 9.91
C GLU A 28 4.07 -15.98 10.33
N LYS A 29 3.09 -16.40 11.14
CA LYS A 29 2.86 -17.81 11.42
C LYS A 29 2.25 -18.44 10.17
N MET A 30 2.87 -19.53 9.73
CA MET A 30 2.33 -20.38 8.67
C MET A 30 0.96 -20.95 9.11
N SER A 31 -0.07 -20.68 8.32
CA SER A 31 -1.43 -21.18 8.58
C SER A 31 -1.63 -22.58 8.01
N TYR A 32 -1.14 -22.81 6.78
CA TYR A 32 -1.12 -24.12 6.12
C TYR A 32 0.27 -24.43 5.53
N PRO A 33 0.67 -25.71 5.40
CA PRO A 33 1.98 -26.08 4.87
C PRO A 33 2.30 -25.53 3.48
N GLU A 34 1.29 -25.23 2.66
CA GLU A 34 1.48 -24.70 1.29
C GLU A 34 1.41 -23.16 1.24
N ASP A 35 1.09 -22.50 2.36
CA ASP A 35 0.91 -21.06 2.38
C ASP A 35 2.24 -20.32 2.28
N GLU A 36 2.22 -19.25 1.48
CA GLU A 36 3.27 -18.24 1.54
C GLU A 36 3.22 -17.49 2.87
N TYR A 37 4.38 -17.34 3.49
CA TYR A 37 4.53 -16.48 4.66
C TYR A 37 5.74 -15.57 4.54
N TYR A 38 5.65 -14.45 5.23
CA TYR A 38 6.61 -13.36 5.11
C TYR A 38 7.39 -13.20 6.40
N LYS A 39 8.65 -12.82 6.29
CA LYS A 39 9.49 -12.54 7.47
C LYS A 39 10.57 -11.50 7.20
N ILE A 40 11.00 -10.84 8.27
CA ILE A 40 12.27 -10.11 8.33
C ILE A 40 13.18 -10.77 9.34
N LYS A 41 14.46 -10.91 9.01
CA LYS A 41 15.48 -11.41 9.92
C LYS A 41 16.80 -10.72 9.70
N LYS A 42 17.60 -10.61 10.76
CA LYS A 42 19.01 -10.23 10.61
C LYS A 42 19.82 -11.40 10.03
N ASN A 43 20.62 -11.11 9.02
CA ASN A 43 21.55 -12.05 8.39
C ASN A 43 22.91 -11.36 8.26
N LYS A 44 23.87 -11.75 9.11
CA LYS A 44 25.16 -11.05 9.27
C LYS A 44 24.90 -9.56 9.59
N ASP A 45 25.35 -8.68 8.70
CA ASP A 45 25.29 -7.23 8.87
C ASP A 45 24.06 -6.59 8.24
N LYS A 46 23.21 -7.36 7.57
CA LYS A 46 22.01 -6.86 6.88
C LYS A 46 20.72 -7.44 7.45
N TRP A 47 19.63 -6.72 7.26
CA TRP A 47 18.28 -7.21 7.47
C TRP A 47 17.68 -7.69 6.15
N CYS A 48 17.18 -8.92 6.10
CA CYS A 48 16.57 -9.49 4.91
C CYS A 48 15.06 -9.58 5.08
N PHE A 49 14.31 -9.00 4.13
CA PHE A 49 12.88 -9.25 3.97
C PHE A 49 12.66 -10.40 2.99
N CYS A 50 11.95 -11.43 3.41
CA CYS A 50 11.78 -12.66 2.65
C CYS A 50 10.31 -13.06 2.53
N CYS A 51 9.96 -13.60 1.36
CA CYS A 51 8.80 -14.46 1.16
C CYS A 51 9.28 -15.91 1.17
N ILE A 52 8.57 -16.76 1.91
CA ILE A 52 8.84 -18.19 1.97
C ILE A 52 7.64 -18.90 1.35
N ARG A 53 7.91 -19.68 0.31
CA ARG A 53 6.96 -20.61 -0.32
C ARG A 53 7.30 -22.02 0.12
N ASN A 54 6.29 -22.79 0.50
CA ASN A 54 6.52 -24.12 1.04
C ASN A 54 5.82 -25.18 0.18
N GLU A 55 6.36 -25.37 -1.03
CA GLU A 55 5.96 -26.45 -1.94
C GLU A 55 6.99 -27.59 -1.87
N ARG A 56 6.91 -28.46 -0.85
CA ARG A 56 7.76 -29.67 -0.64
C ARG A 56 9.28 -29.43 -0.49
N LYS A 57 9.83 -28.33 -1.00
CA LYS A 57 11.17 -27.79 -0.82
C LYS A 57 10.99 -26.32 -0.48
N LYS A 58 11.22 -25.95 0.77
CA LYS A 58 11.08 -24.58 1.25
C LYS A 58 11.90 -23.62 0.37
N GLU A 59 11.23 -22.85 -0.48
CA GLU A 59 11.84 -21.85 -1.33
C GLU A 59 11.85 -20.52 -0.57
N ILE A 60 13.00 -19.86 -0.52
CA ILE A 60 13.16 -18.55 0.11
C ILE A 60 13.46 -17.54 -0.98
N LYS A 61 12.50 -16.65 -1.23
CA LYS A 61 12.69 -15.49 -2.09
C LYS A 61 13.05 -14.27 -1.24
N ILE A 62 14.24 -13.73 -1.44
CA ILE A 62 14.64 -12.44 -0.83
C ILE A 62 13.93 -11.34 -1.62
N LEU A 63 13.10 -10.57 -0.92
CA LEU A 63 12.37 -9.43 -1.47
C LEU A 63 13.14 -8.12 -1.29
N GLY A 64 14.05 -8.06 -0.33
CA GLY A 64 14.94 -6.91 -0.13
C GLY A 64 15.98 -7.16 0.96
N GLU A 65 17.08 -6.40 0.88
CA GLU A 65 18.13 -6.35 1.89
C GLU A 65 18.34 -4.91 2.33
N TYR A 66 18.46 -4.70 3.64
CA TYR A 66 18.51 -3.38 4.26
C TYR A 66 19.63 -3.29 5.27
N ASN A 67 20.13 -2.08 5.50
CA ASN A 67 21.23 -1.87 6.44
C ASN A 67 20.71 -1.72 7.87
N THR A 68 19.47 -1.27 8.03
CA THR A 68 18.86 -1.02 9.33
C THR A 68 17.63 -1.88 9.58
N GLU A 69 17.32 -2.11 10.87
CA GLU A 69 16.08 -2.78 11.27
C GLU A 69 14.85 -1.96 10.84
N GLU A 70 14.95 -0.63 10.95
CA GLU A 70 13.87 0.29 10.63
C GLU A 70 13.44 0.21 9.17
N GLU A 71 14.40 0.24 8.23
CA GLU A 71 14.11 0.08 6.80
C GLU A 71 13.41 -1.25 6.53
N ALA A 72 13.95 -2.36 7.05
CA ALA A 72 13.37 -3.68 6.86
C ALA A 72 11.94 -3.79 7.45
N CYS A 73 11.74 -3.20 8.63
CA CYS A 73 10.44 -3.11 9.29
C CYS A 73 9.44 -2.31 8.46
N LEU A 74 9.85 -1.17 7.89
CA LEU A 74 9.00 -0.36 7.04
C LEU A 74 8.57 -1.10 5.77
N TYR A 75 9.50 -1.71 5.03
CA TYR A 75 9.14 -2.48 3.84
C TYR A 75 8.27 -3.69 4.15
N PHE A 76 8.53 -4.38 5.27
CA PHE A 76 7.66 -5.45 5.74
C PHE A 76 6.27 -4.93 6.04
N LEU A 77 6.15 -3.89 6.89
CA LEU A 77 4.87 -3.30 7.28
C LEU A 77 4.06 -2.87 6.07
N LEU A 78 4.66 -2.09 5.17
CA LEU A 78 4.01 -1.58 3.95
C LEU A 78 3.52 -2.72 3.07
N ASN A 79 4.36 -3.73 2.84
CA ASN A 79 3.99 -4.88 2.02
C ASN A 79 2.81 -5.68 2.60
N ARG A 80 2.74 -5.77 3.93
CA ARG A 80 1.68 -6.51 4.63
C ARG A 80 0.39 -5.72 4.71
N LEU A 81 0.47 -4.42 4.99
CA LEU A 81 -0.67 -3.51 4.98
C LEU A 81 -1.28 -3.38 3.59
N GLU A 82 -0.47 -3.25 2.54
CA GLU A 82 -0.96 -3.15 1.16
C GLU A 82 -1.78 -4.39 0.78
N ALA A 83 -1.22 -5.60 0.98
CA ALA A 83 -1.91 -6.85 0.68
C ALA A 83 -3.20 -6.99 1.50
N TYR A 84 -3.14 -6.63 2.78
CA TYR A 84 -4.30 -6.69 3.68
C TYR A 84 -5.39 -5.70 3.31
N TYR A 85 -5.04 -4.44 3.06
CA TYR A 85 -5.98 -3.39 2.73
C TYR A 85 -6.60 -3.58 1.36
N LEU A 86 -5.81 -4.07 0.40
CA LEU A 86 -6.30 -4.40 -0.93
C LEU A 86 -7.47 -5.39 -0.82
N ASP A 87 -7.27 -6.50 -0.12
CA ASP A 87 -8.30 -7.54 0.03
C ASP A 87 -9.46 -7.08 0.94
N LYS A 88 -9.15 -6.60 2.14
CA LYS A 88 -10.16 -6.31 3.15
C LYS A 88 -10.99 -5.07 2.87
N TYR A 89 -10.39 -4.00 2.35
CA TYR A 89 -11.07 -2.70 2.23
C TYR A 89 -11.30 -2.32 0.77
N ILE A 90 -10.24 -2.32 -0.03
CA ILE A 90 -10.25 -1.67 -1.34
C ILE A 90 -11.07 -2.49 -2.34
N LEU A 91 -10.77 -3.77 -2.53
CA LEU A 91 -11.49 -4.62 -3.49
C LEU A 91 -12.96 -4.81 -3.10
N LEU A 92 -13.25 -4.94 -1.81
CA LEU A 92 -14.64 -5.00 -1.32
C LEU A 92 -15.39 -3.70 -1.61
N ALA A 93 -14.81 -2.54 -1.30
CA ALA A 93 -15.44 -1.24 -1.57
C ALA A 93 -15.61 -0.98 -3.07
N LYS A 94 -14.61 -1.35 -3.87
CA LYS A 94 -14.63 -1.26 -5.33
C LYS A 94 -15.79 -2.06 -5.93
N ARG A 95 -15.98 -3.31 -5.48
CA ARG A 95 -17.10 -4.18 -5.90
C ARG A 95 -18.45 -3.61 -5.46
N LYS A 96 -18.59 -3.20 -4.19
CA LYS A 96 -19.83 -2.62 -3.65
C LYS A 96 -20.27 -1.33 -4.36
N ASN A 97 -19.31 -0.56 -4.88
CA ASN A 97 -19.57 0.68 -5.62
C ASN A 97 -19.61 0.48 -7.15
N ASN A 98 -19.58 -0.76 -7.63
CA ASN A 98 -19.61 -1.10 -9.07
C ASN A 98 -18.52 -0.37 -9.88
N LEU A 99 -17.34 -0.16 -9.30
CA LEU A 99 -16.18 0.44 -9.97
C LEU A 99 -15.36 -0.61 -10.75
N THR A 100 -16.05 -1.59 -11.33
CA THR A 100 -15.45 -2.66 -12.14
C THR A 100 -15.46 -2.24 -13.62
N ALA A 101 -14.54 -2.78 -14.40
CA ALA A 101 -14.46 -2.54 -15.84
C ALA A 101 -15.69 -3.05 -16.64
N SER A 102 -16.67 -3.65 -15.97
CA SER A 102 -17.90 -4.22 -16.54
C SER A 102 -19.10 -3.29 -16.47
N LYS A 103 -19.01 -2.13 -15.82
CA LYS A 103 -20.07 -1.10 -15.81
C LYS A 103 -19.95 -0.24 -17.08
N ASP A 104 -21.06 0.41 -17.47
CA ASP A 104 -21.05 1.56 -18.39
C ASP A 104 -19.94 2.56 -18.02
N VAL A 105 -19.53 3.39 -18.99
CA VAL A 105 -18.40 4.32 -18.91
C VAL A 105 -18.37 5.06 -17.56
N LEU A 106 -17.40 4.70 -16.69
CA LEU A 106 -17.22 5.37 -15.39
C LEU A 106 -16.68 6.78 -15.61
N ASN A 107 -17.10 7.70 -14.75
CA ASN A 107 -16.61 9.07 -14.74
C ASN A 107 -16.18 9.53 -13.33
N GLU A 108 -15.74 10.78 -13.25
CA GLU A 108 -15.26 11.46 -12.03
C GLU A 108 -16.32 11.46 -10.92
N LYS A 109 -17.60 11.65 -11.24
CA LYS A 109 -18.68 11.65 -10.25
C LYS A 109 -18.90 10.27 -9.64
N ASP A 110 -18.76 9.20 -10.42
CA ASP A 110 -18.82 7.84 -9.88
C ASP A 110 -17.71 7.60 -8.86
N LEU A 111 -16.50 8.11 -9.14
CA LEU A 111 -15.35 8.02 -8.26
C LEU A 111 -15.58 8.80 -6.96
N GLU A 112 -15.96 10.07 -7.07
CA GLU A 112 -16.26 10.94 -5.93
C GLU A 112 -17.36 10.36 -5.03
N LEU A 113 -18.45 9.87 -5.62
CA LEU A 113 -19.52 9.22 -4.87
C LEU A 113 -19.03 7.97 -4.12
N ALA A 114 -18.17 7.17 -4.75
CA ALA A 114 -17.62 5.98 -4.10
C ALA A 114 -16.68 6.33 -2.94
N LEU A 115 -15.82 7.35 -3.11
CA LEU A 115 -14.91 7.84 -2.07
C LEU A 115 -15.67 8.46 -0.90
N ASN A 116 -16.67 9.29 -1.18
CA ASN A 116 -17.53 9.91 -0.16
C ASN A 116 -18.26 8.86 0.69
N LYS A 117 -18.76 7.77 0.08
CA LYS A 117 -19.42 6.67 0.81
C LYS A 117 -18.52 5.95 1.80
N ILE A 118 -17.20 5.96 1.59
CA ILE A 118 -16.20 5.37 2.49
C ILE A 118 -15.48 6.42 3.34
N GLY A 119 -15.92 7.68 3.28
CA GLY A 119 -15.41 8.77 4.10
C GLY A 119 -14.05 9.32 3.68
N ILE A 120 -13.65 9.15 2.42
CA ILE A 120 -12.40 9.72 1.90
C ILE A 120 -12.68 11.09 1.29
N GLY A 121 -11.96 12.11 1.79
CA GLY A 121 -12.13 13.49 1.35
C GLY A 121 -11.54 13.79 -0.03
N GLU A 122 -12.06 14.83 -0.66
CA GLU A 122 -11.64 15.32 -1.99
C GLU A 122 -10.19 15.84 -2.03
N SER A 123 -9.50 15.95 -0.89
CA SER A 123 -8.09 16.33 -0.83
C SER A 123 -7.17 15.31 -1.52
N TYR A 124 -7.56 14.03 -1.54
CA TYR A 124 -6.77 12.95 -2.12
C TYR A 124 -6.89 12.82 -3.65
N ILE A 125 -7.69 13.67 -4.30
CA ILE A 125 -7.96 13.60 -5.73
C ILE A 125 -7.88 14.98 -6.40
N SER A 126 -7.33 15.02 -7.60
CA SER A 126 -7.27 16.22 -8.44
C SER A 126 -7.53 15.90 -9.92
N TYR A 127 -8.13 16.85 -10.64
CA TYR A 127 -8.48 16.72 -12.07
C TYR A 127 -7.98 17.89 -12.92
N ILE A 128 -8.06 19.12 -12.38
CA ILE A 128 -7.66 20.35 -13.09
C ILE A 128 -6.30 20.79 -12.57
N ASN A 129 -6.26 21.18 -11.29
CA ASN A 129 -5.04 21.62 -10.62
C ASN A 129 -4.52 20.51 -9.73
N LYS A 130 -3.24 20.16 -9.90
CA LYS A 130 -2.52 19.19 -9.06
C LYS A 130 -2.58 19.65 -7.59
N LYS A 131 -2.98 18.75 -6.69
CA LYS A 131 -2.98 18.99 -5.24
C LYS A 131 -1.83 18.20 -4.61
N TYR A 132 -1.22 18.75 -3.57
CA TYR A 132 -0.20 18.02 -2.81
C TYR A 132 -0.77 16.76 -2.17
N ASN A 133 0.04 15.69 -2.16
CA ASN A 133 -0.31 14.38 -1.63
C ASN A 133 -1.66 13.85 -2.14
N SER A 134 -1.81 13.81 -3.46
CA SER A 134 -3.05 13.42 -4.12
C SER A 134 -2.80 12.59 -5.37
N ILE A 135 -3.85 11.95 -5.87
CA ILE A 135 -3.85 11.31 -7.18
C ILE A 135 -4.47 12.29 -8.20
N TYR A 136 -3.67 12.69 -9.18
CA TYR A 136 -4.07 13.51 -10.30
C TYR A 136 -4.57 12.63 -11.45
N ILE A 137 -5.75 12.94 -11.99
CA ILE A 137 -6.39 12.21 -13.09
C ILE A 137 -6.57 13.17 -14.26
N PHE A 138 -6.04 12.80 -15.42
CA PHE A 138 -6.07 13.66 -16.61
C PHE A 138 -6.10 12.83 -17.90
N GLU A 139 -6.40 13.51 -19.00
CA GLU A 139 -6.36 12.96 -20.35
C GLU A 139 -5.33 13.72 -21.18
N ASP A 140 -4.53 12.97 -21.95
CA ASP A 140 -3.68 13.52 -22.99
C ASP A 140 -3.88 12.75 -24.32
N GLY A 141 -2.99 12.96 -25.29
CA GLY A 141 -3.10 12.32 -26.61
C GLY A 141 -3.06 10.79 -26.60
N ASP A 142 -2.54 10.17 -25.53
CA ASP A 142 -2.41 8.72 -25.38
C ASP A 142 -3.56 8.11 -24.54
N GLY A 143 -4.47 8.94 -24.01
CA GLY A 143 -5.66 8.53 -23.26
C GLY A 143 -5.67 9.06 -21.83
N TRP A 144 -6.33 8.33 -20.92
CA TRP A 144 -6.51 8.74 -19.53
C TRP A 144 -5.43 8.15 -18.61
N HIS A 145 -4.93 8.97 -17.69
CA HIS A 145 -3.81 8.66 -16.80
C HIS A 145 -4.14 8.93 -15.33
N THR A 146 -3.39 8.29 -14.44
CA THR A 146 -3.22 8.75 -13.06
C THR A 146 -1.76 9.06 -12.77
N GLU A 147 -1.53 10.02 -11.87
CA GLU A 147 -0.21 10.41 -11.34
C GLU A 147 -0.32 10.65 -9.84
N TYR A 148 0.69 10.26 -9.06
CA TYR A 148 0.81 10.65 -7.67
C TYR A 148 1.60 11.95 -7.56
N ILE A 149 1.05 12.92 -6.84
CA ILE A 149 1.68 14.19 -6.53
C ILE A 149 2.14 14.17 -5.08
N ASP A 150 3.44 14.30 -4.81
CA ASP A 150 3.96 14.28 -3.44
C ASP A 150 3.65 15.59 -2.67
N ASN A 151 4.12 15.68 -1.43
CA ASN A 151 3.96 16.86 -0.57
C ASN A 151 4.76 18.09 -1.03
N LEU A 152 5.67 17.93 -1.99
CA LEU A 152 6.49 18.99 -2.58
C LEU A 152 5.99 19.40 -3.97
N GLY A 153 4.97 18.71 -4.50
CA GLY A 153 4.42 18.95 -5.84
C GLY A 153 5.10 18.18 -6.95
N ASN A 154 6.01 17.25 -6.64
CA ASN A 154 6.65 16.41 -7.64
C ASN A 154 5.71 15.28 -8.09
N GLU A 155 5.89 14.84 -9.33
CA GLU A 155 5.00 13.92 -10.03
C GLU A 155 5.63 12.54 -10.18
N TYR A 156 4.89 11.48 -9.84
CA TYR A 156 5.35 10.10 -9.90
C TYR A 156 4.25 9.15 -10.39
N LEU A 157 4.65 7.94 -10.80
CA LEU A 157 3.75 6.84 -11.18
C LEU A 157 2.71 7.19 -12.25
N LYS A 158 3.10 7.99 -13.25
CA LYS A 158 2.26 8.19 -14.44
C LYS A 158 1.90 6.83 -15.03
N THR A 159 0.62 6.47 -15.02
CA THR A 159 0.17 5.24 -15.67
C THR A 159 0.30 5.38 -17.19
N ILE A 160 0.40 4.27 -17.92
CA ILE A 160 0.18 4.28 -19.38
C ILE A 160 -1.23 4.81 -19.71
N GLY A 161 -1.42 5.33 -20.93
CA GLY A 161 -2.71 5.85 -21.39
C GLY A 161 -3.75 4.73 -21.55
N GLN A 162 -4.97 4.96 -21.05
CA GLN A 162 -6.02 3.94 -20.95
C GLN A 162 -7.41 4.54 -21.17
N THR A 163 -8.43 3.69 -21.17
CA THR A 163 -9.82 4.17 -21.14
C THR A 163 -10.13 4.85 -19.82
N LYS A 164 -10.98 5.89 -19.86
CA LYS A 164 -11.46 6.60 -18.68
C LYS A 164 -11.97 5.66 -17.59
N THR A 165 -12.75 4.64 -17.96
CA THR A 165 -13.25 3.61 -17.03
C THR A 165 -12.13 2.92 -16.27
N ARG A 166 -11.07 2.51 -16.97
CA ARG A 166 -9.94 1.81 -16.36
C ARG A 166 -9.14 2.75 -15.45
N THR A 167 -8.94 3.98 -15.89
CA THR A 167 -8.24 5.01 -15.11
C THR A 167 -8.99 5.35 -13.82
N ILE A 168 -10.31 5.56 -13.86
CA ILE A 168 -11.14 5.76 -12.66
C ILE A 168 -11.04 4.55 -11.70
N SER A 169 -11.05 3.34 -12.24
CA SER A 169 -10.94 2.10 -11.48
C SER A 169 -9.58 1.93 -10.78
N ILE A 170 -8.50 2.45 -11.40
CA ILE A 170 -7.13 2.47 -10.84
C ILE A 170 -7.00 3.59 -9.82
N ALA A 171 -7.49 4.80 -10.15
CA ALA A 171 -7.49 5.95 -9.26
C ALA A 171 -8.15 5.62 -7.92
N PHE A 172 -9.30 4.94 -7.92
CA PHE A 172 -9.95 4.51 -6.67
C PHE A 172 -9.03 3.66 -5.79
N ILE A 173 -8.27 2.72 -6.37
CA ILE A 173 -7.34 1.87 -5.63
C ILE A 173 -6.20 2.71 -5.05
N GLN A 174 -5.60 3.57 -5.86
CA GLN A 174 -4.48 4.42 -5.45
C GLN A 174 -4.90 5.42 -4.37
N ILE A 175 -6.03 6.10 -4.53
CA ILE A 175 -6.57 7.07 -3.57
C ILE A 175 -6.88 6.39 -2.24
N TYR A 176 -7.55 5.25 -2.26
CA TYR A 176 -7.87 4.54 -1.02
C TYR A 176 -6.60 4.00 -0.34
N SER A 177 -5.63 3.51 -1.12
CA SER A 177 -4.33 3.10 -0.59
C SER A 177 -3.62 4.27 0.10
N LEU A 178 -3.53 5.43 -0.57
CA LEU A 178 -2.89 6.64 -0.05
C LEU A 178 -3.56 7.11 1.26
N TYR A 179 -4.89 7.17 1.28
CA TYR A 179 -5.65 7.53 2.48
C TYR A 179 -5.37 6.58 3.67
N LEU A 180 -5.36 5.26 3.43
CA LEU A 180 -5.14 4.30 4.49
C LEU A 180 -3.71 4.36 5.04
N ILE A 181 -2.70 4.54 4.16
CA ILE A 181 -1.32 4.65 4.63
C ILE A 181 -1.08 5.96 5.38
N ASP A 182 -1.63 7.08 4.93
CA ASP A 182 -1.50 8.37 5.63
C ASP A 182 -2.07 8.29 7.04
N LYS A 183 -3.19 7.59 7.22
CA LYS A 183 -3.79 7.36 8.53
C LYS A 183 -2.87 6.56 9.45
N VAL A 184 -2.31 5.45 8.97
CA VAL A 184 -1.39 4.61 9.76
C VAL A 184 -0.11 5.36 10.09
N ILE A 185 0.45 6.11 9.14
CA ILE A 185 1.69 6.84 9.35
C ILE A 185 1.49 8.00 10.33
N SER A 186 0.34 8.68 10.28
CA SER A 186 0.00 9.69 11.28
C SER A 186 -0.05 9.08 12.69
N ASP A 187 -0.74 7.94 12.87
CA ASP A 187 -0.78 7.22 14.15
C ASP A 187 0.61 6.76 14.61
N CYS A 188 1.46 6.31 13.68
CA CYS A 188 2.85 5.94 13.98
C CYS A 188 3.68 7.13 14.46
N ILE A 189 3.46 8.32 13.92
CA ILE A 189 4.15 9.56 14.36
C ILE A 189 3.64 9.97 15.73
N GLU A 190 2.31 9.98 15.94
CA GLU A 190 1.69 10.31 17.24
C GLU A 190 2.18 9.39 18.38
N LYS A 191 2.41 8.11 18.08
CA LYS A 191 2.96 7.13 19.03
C LYS A 191 4.49 7.15 19.14
N GLY A 192 5.18 7.97 18.35
CA GLY A 192 6.64 8.07 18.36
C GLY A 192 7.36 6.88 17.70
N TYR A 193 6.67 6.04 16.92
CA TYR A 193 7.28 4.93 16.16
C TYR A 193 8.06 5.42 14.94
N LEU A 194 7.67 6.58 14.42
CA LEU A 194 8.33 7.33 13.35
C LEU A 194 8.52 8.78 13.78
N GLN A 195 9.61 9.39 13.32
CA GLN A 195 9.94 10.80 13.60
C GLN A 195 9.37 11.77 12.56
N LYS A 196 9.02 11.26 11.37
CA LYS A 196 8.56 12.05 10.22
C LYS A 196 7.71 11.19 9.30
N THR A 197 7.07 11.83 8.34
CA THR A 197 6.34 11.17 7.26
C THR A 197 7.26 10.29 6.42
N LEU A 198 6.66 9.36 5.66
CA LEU A 198 7.41 8.49 4.76
C LEU A 198 8.08 9.29 3.64
N SER A 199 9.25 8.82 3.20
CA SER A 199 9.83 9.28 1.94
C SER A 199 8.94 8.85 0.77
N VAL A 200 9.08 9.55 -0.35
CA VAL A 200 8.32 9.24 -1.57
C VAL A 200 8.49 7.77 -1.98
N GLU A 201 9.71 7.23 -1.90
CA GLU A 201 10.04 5.84 -2.23
C GLU A 201 9.11 4.81 -1.54
N TYR A 202 8.86 4.98 -0.25
CA TYR A 202 7.97 4.10 0.50
C TYR A 202 6.50 4.23 0.07
N ILE A 203 6.07 5.45 -0.26
CA ILE A 203 4.72 5.68 -0.80
C ILE A 203 4.60 5.01 -2.17
N LEU A 204 5.60 5.15 -3.05
CA LEU A 204 5.58 4.52 -4.37
C LEU A 204 5.52 3.00 -4.26
N TYR A 205 6.33 2.43 -3.37
CA TYR A 205 6.29 1.00 -3.07
C TYR A 205 4.90 0.53 -2.63
N PHE A 206 4.23 1.30 -1.77
CA PHE A 206 2.90 0.99 -1.27
C PHE A 206 1.80 1.14 -2.33
N LEU A 207 1.91 2.12 -3.22
CA LEU A 207 0.97 2.35 -4.32
C LEU A 207 1.14 1.35 -5.49
N GLY A 208 2.02 0.35 -5.34
CA GLY A 208 2.15 -0.76 -6.29
C GLY A 208 3.25 -0.58 -7.34
N SER A 209 4.17 0.38 -7.15
CA SER A 209 5.40 0.48 -7.95
C SER A 209 6.46 -0.48 -7.40
N LYS A 210 6.33 -1.76 -7.72
CA LYS A 210 7.27 -2.82 -7.32
C LYS A 210 8.08 -3.34 -8.48
#